data_AF-A0A382VMZ5-F1
#
_entry.id   AF-A0A382VMZ5-F1
#
_cell.length_a   1.000
_cell.length_b   1.000
_cell.length_c   1.000
_cell.angle_alpha   90.00
_cell.angle_beta   90.00
_cell.angle_gamma   90.00
#
_symmetry.space_group_name_H-M   'P 1'
#
loop_
_entity.id
_entity.type
_entity.pdbx_description
1 polymer ?
#
loop_
_entity_poly.entity_id
_entity_poly.type
_entity_poly.pdbx_seq_one_letter_code
_entity_poly.pdbx_strand_id
1 'polypeptide(L)'
;MEMISADQMHDIAVGGAVMGTGGGGDPYVGKLMAMQSIKRNGPVKLIEVDEINDDGLFACAAMMGAPTVMLEKFPEGSEIVNAYKKLGEFIGEP
;
A
#
# COMPACT_ATOMS: atom_id res chain seq x y z
N MET A 1 -5.14 13.30 14.80
CA MET A 1 -5.39 12.19 13.87
C MET A 1 -5.02 12.68 12.49
N GLU A 2 -3.86 12.24 12.00
CA GLU A 2 -3.29 12.71 10.74
C GLU A 2 -3.85 11.91 9.56
N MET A 3 -4.16 12.61 8.47
CA MET A 3 -4.71 12.02 7.26
C MET A 3 -3.71 12.19 6.12
N ILE A 4 -3.45 11.13 5.38
CA ILE A 4 -2.58 11.13 4.22
C ILE A 4 -3.43 11.37 2.96
N SER A 5 -3.18 12.50 2.31
CA SER A 5 -3.82 12.91 1.06
C SER A 5 -2.99 12.55 -0.17
N ALA A 6 -3.62 12.65 -1.34
CA ALA A 6 -3.03 12.20 -2.60
C ALA A 6 -1.79 13.00 -3.02
N ASP A 7 -1.71 14.27 -2.65
CA ASP A 7 -0.59 15.17 -2.94
C ASP A 7 0.69 14.81 -2.16
N GLN A 8 0.56 14.17 -0.99
CA GLN A 8 1.70 13.72 -0.18
C GLN A 8 2.37 12.45 -0.74
N MET A 9 1.77 11.78 -1.73
CA MET A 9 2.31 10.54 -2.31
C MET A 9 3.68 10.74 -2.97
N HIS A 10 3.99 11.95 -3.45
CA HIS A 10 5.31 12.23 -4.00
C HIS A 10 6.39 12.12 -2.93
N ASP A 11 6.21 12.81 -1.81
CA ASP A 11 7.19 12.86 -0.73
C ASP A 11 7.35 11.50 -0.06
N ILE A 12 6.24 10.78 0.16
CA ILE A 12 6.26 9.42 0.70
C ILE A 12 7.02 8.46 -0.22
N ALA A 13 6.79 8.53 -1.53
CA ALA A 13 7.50 7.68 -2.50
C ALA A 13 9.01 7.96 -2.53
N VAL A 14 9.41 9.24 -2.49
CA VAL A 14 10.82 9.64 -2.48
C VAL A 14 11.49 9.23 -1.18
N GLY A 15 10.88 9.52 -0.03
CA GLY A 15 11.39 9.12 1.28
C GLY A 15 11.54 7.60 1.40
N GLY A 16 10.54 6.85 0.94
CA GLY A 16 10.59 5.38 0.90
C GLY A 16 11.73 4.86 0.02
N ALA A 17 11.96 5.45 -1.15
CA ALA A 17 13.06 5.06 -2.03
C ALA A 17 14.44 5.31 -1.40
N VAL A 18 14.61 6.43 -0.69
CA VAL A 18 15.85 6.73 0.05
C VAL A 18 16.08 5.70 1.16
N MET A 19 15.05 5.42 1.96
CA MET A 19 15.11 4.43 3.04
C MET A 19 15.27 3.00 2.53
N GLY A 20 14.91 2.72 1.28
CA GLY A 20 15.11 1.44 0.61
C GLY A 20 16.55 1.14 0.22
N THR A 21 17.48 2.10 0.31
CA THR A 21 18.92 1.90 0.05
C THR A 21 19.26 1.27 -1.32
N GLY A 22 18.47 1.58 -2.35
CA GLY A 22 18.63 1.02 -3.70
C GLY A 22 17.79 -0.25 -3.97
N GLY A 23 17.09 -0.76 -2.95
CA GLY A 23 16.06 -1.80 -3.08
C GLY A 23 14.64 -1.26 -3.02
N GLY A 24 13.67 -2.12 -2.68
CA GLY A 24 12.26 -1.74 -2.50
C GLY A 24 11.42 -1.61 -3.78
N GLY A 25 12.07 -1.67 -4.96
CA GLY A 25 11.42 -1.54 -6.26
C GLY A 25 11.27 -0.09 -6.72
N ASP A 26 10.91 0.09 -7.99
CA ASP A 26 10.62 1.42 -8.54
C ASP A 26 9.27 1.91 -7.98
N PRO A 27 9.23 3.05 -7.25
CA PRO A 27 8.00 3.55 -6.63
C PRO A 27 7.01 4.15 -7.64
N TYR A 28 7.38 4.36 -8.91
CA TYR A 28 6.58 5.12 -9.88
C TYR A 28 5.15 4.59 -10.02
N VAL A 29 4.99 3.30 -10.33
CA VAL A 29 3.68 2.67 -10.54
C VAL A 29 2.88 2.65 -9.24
N GLY A 30 3.50 2.20 -8.14
CA GLY A 30 2.84 2.11 -6.82
C GLY A 30 2.34 3.47 -6.32
N LYS A 31 3.14 4.53 -6.47
CA LYS A 31 2.76 5.91 -6.15
C LYS A 31 1.53 6.36 -6.93
N LEU A 32 1.48 6.10 -8.24
CA LEU A 32 0.34 6.47 -9.08
C LEU A 32 -0.93 5.72 -8.65
N MET A 33 -0.81 4.42 -8.38
CA MET A 33 -1.92 3.60 -7.88
C MET A 33 -2.47 4.12 -6.55
N ALA A 34 -1.58 4.38 -5.58
CA ALA A 34 -1.96 4.93 -4.28
C ALA A 34 -2.63 6.30 -4.42
N MET A 35 -2.05 7.20 -5.21
CA MET A 35 -2.60 8.53 -5.47
C MET A 35 -4.00 8.48 -6.11
N GLN A 36 -4.22 7.59 -7.09
CA GLN A 36 -5.54 7.41 -7.71
C GLN A 36 -6.55 6.80 -6.75
N SER A 37 -6.13 5.83 -5.93
CA SER A 37 -7.00 5.23 -4.91
C SER A 37 -7.44 6.28 -3.87
N ILE A 38 -6.52 7.11 -3.38
CA ILE A 38 -6.84 8.20 -2.43
C ILE A 38 -7.77 9.23 -3.07
N LYS A 39 -7.54 9.63 -4.32
CA LYS A 39 -8.44 10.56 -5.04
C LYS A 39 -9.86 10.03 -5.18
N ARG A 40 -10.01 8.72 -5.37
CA ARG A 40 -11.31 8.07 -5.58
C ARG A 40 -12.04 7.77 -4.27
N ASN A 41 -11.32 7.33 -3.24
CA ASN A 41 -11.90 6.80 -2.00
C ASN A 41 -11.75 7.75 -0.80
N GLY A 42 -10.96 8.81 -0.93
CA GLY A 42 -10.64 9.76 0.13
C GLY A 42 -9.29 9.51 0.80
N PRO A 43 -8.83 10.45 1.65
CA PRO A 43 -7.60 10.34 2.42
C PRO A 43 -7.55 9.10 3.32
N VAL A 44 -6.34 8.58 3.57
CA VAL A 44 -6.11 7.41 4.43
C VAL A 44 -5.65 7.86 5.81
N LYS A 45 -6.16 7.25 6.87
CA LYS A 45 -5.73 7.56 8.24
C LYS A 45 -4.30 7.04 8.47
N LEU A 46 -3.41 7.90 8.96
CA LEU A 46 -2.14 7.47 9.56
C LEU A 46 -2.42 7.00 11.00
N ILE A 47 -1.94 5.80 11.34
CA ILE A 47 -2.17 5.16 12.64
C ILE A 47 -0.81 4.96 13.30
N GLU A 48 -0.67 5.41 14.55
CA GLU A 48 0.50 5.17 15.38
C GLU A 48 0.46 3.75 15.99
N VAL A 49 1.64 3.21 16.32
CA VAL A 49 1.75 1.84 16.84
C VAL A 49 1.01 1.66 18.18
N ASP A 50 0.90 2.71 18.99
CA ASP A 50 0.21 2.71 20.28
C ASP A 50 -1.32 2.87 20.17
N GLU A 51 -1.85 3.22 19.00
CA GLU A 51 -3.30 3.23 18.71
C GLU A 51 -3.87 1.83 18.43
N ILE A 52 -3.00 0.82 18.37
CA ILE A 52 -3.31 -0.54 17.98
C ILE A 52 -3.44 -1.41 19.24
N ASN A 53 -4.48 -2.25 19.29
CA ASN A 53 -4.63 -3.22 20.37
C ASN A 53 -3.54 -4.31 20.29
N ASP A 54 -3.14 -4.86 21.44
CA ASP A 54 -2.14 -5.93 21.52
C ASP A 54 -2.51 -7.18 20.70
N ASP A 55 -3.80 -7.42 20.50
CA ASP A 55 -4.38 -8.52 19.71
C ASP A 55 -4.82 -8.09 18.30
N GLY A 56 -4.47 -6.87 17.87
CA GLY A 56 -4.79 -6.34 16.56
C GLY A 56 -4.12 -7.14 15.43
N LEU A 57 -4.88 -7.39 14.36
CA LEU A 57 -4.38 -8.09 13.18
C LEU A 57 -3.85 -7.10 12.14
N PHE A 58 -2.64 -7.38 11.64
CA PHE A 58 -1.99 -6.61 10.57
C PHE A 58 -1.59 -7.55 9.44
N ALA A 59 -2.03 -7.21 8.23
CA ALA A 59 -1.63 -7.91 7.03
C ALA A 59 -0.93 -6.94 6.08
N CYS A 60 0.36 -7.19 5.81
CA CYS A 60 1.14 -6.41 4.85
C CYS A 60 1.20 -7.16 3.52
N ALA A 61 0.73 -6.52 2.44
CA ALA A 61 0.88 -7.01 1.09
C ALA A 61 2.00 -6.24 0.39
N ALA A 62 2.93 -6.98 -0.21
CA ALA A 62 4.00 -6.43 -1.02
C ALA A 62 4.05 -7.14 -2.37
N MET A 63 4.59 -6.47 -3.38
CA MET A 63 4.83 -7.07 -4.69
C MET A 63 6.22 -7.71 -4.72
N MET A 64 6.33 -8.85 -5.39
CA MET A 64 7.59 -9.58 -5.58
C MET A 64 7.74 -9.99 -7.05
N GLY A 65 8.96 -9.89 -7.58
CA GLY A 65 9.28 -10.26 -8.96
C GLY A 65 10.12 -9.20 -9.66
N ALA A 66 10.26 -9.34 -10.98
CA ALA A 66 10.98 -8.37 -11.81
C ALA A 66 10.14 -7.09 -12.00
N PRO A 67 10.66 -5.90 -11.66
CA PRO A 67 9.91 -4.65 -11.78
C PRO A 67 9.42 -4.37 -13.21
N THR A 68 10.18 -4.80 -14.23
CA THR A 68 9.85 -4.63 -15.64
C THR A 68 8.52 -5.26 -16.03
N VAL A 69 8.10 -6.35 -15.36
CA VAL A 69 6.83 -7.01 -15.62
C VAL A 69 5.65 -6.08 -15.36
N MET A 70 5.76 -5.15 -14.40
CA MET A 70 4.69 -4.18 -14.11
C MET A 70 4.45 -3.20 -15.25
N LEU A 71 5.43 -2.99 -16.14
CA LEU A 71 5.30 -2.12 -17.31
C LEU A 71 4.51 -2.81 -18.44
N GLU A 72 4.63 -4.13 -18.55
CA GLU A 72 3.94 -4.92 -19.57
C GLU A 72 2.56 -5.40 -19.11
N LYS A 73 2.45 -5.72 -17.81
CA LYS A 73 1.24 -6.23 -17.17
C LYS A 73 0.92 -5.39 -15.93
N PHE A 74 0.22 -4.28 -16.17
CA PHE A 74 -0.22 -3.38 -15.12
C PHE A 74 -1.17 -4.09 -14.14
N PRO A 75 -1.05 -3.84 -12.82
CA PRO A 75 -2.02 -4.32 -11.84
C PRO A 75 -3.41 -3.75 -12.12
N GLU A 76 -4.44 -4.57 -11.96
CA GLU A 76 -5.84 -4.16 -12.04
C GLU A 76 -6.21 -3.22 -10.87
N GLY A 77 -5.53 -3.39 -9.72
CA GLY A 77 -5.78 -2.66 -8.49
C GLY A 77 -6.77 -3.35 -7.55
N SER A 78 -7.31 -4.51 -7.94
CA SER A 78 -8.23 -5.30 -7.13
C SER A 78 -7.54 -6.45 -6.38
N GLU A 79 -6.31 -6.80 -6.77
CA GLU A 79 -5.63 -8.02 -6.36
C GLU A 79 -5.41 -8.07 -4.84
N ILE A 80 -4.87 -6.99 -4.27
CA ILE A 80 -4.60 -6.91 -2.83
C ILE A 80 -5.91 -6.88 -2.02
N VAL A 81 -6.93 -6.16 -2.51
CA VAL A 81 -8.24 -6.11 -1.86
C VAL A 81 -8.89 -7.49 -1.84
N ASN A 82 -8.81 -8.23 -2.94
CA ASN A 82 -9.32 -9.58 -3.03
C ASN A 82 -8.53 -10.55 -2.14
N ALA A 83 -7.21 -10.39 -2.07
CA ALA A 83 -6.36 -11.19 -1.20
C ALA A 83 -6.73 -10.99 0.28
N TYR A 84 -6.91 -9.74 0.74
CA TYR A 84 -7.32 -9.47 2.11
C TYR A 84 -8.71 -9.99 2.44
N LYS A 85 -9.69 -9.83 1.54
CA LYS A 85 -11.03 -10.44 1.73
C LYS A 85 -10.95 -11.95 1.90
N LYS A 86 -10.13 -12.62 1.09
CA LYS A 86 -9.95 -14.07 1.16
C LYS A 86 -9.18 -14.52 2.41
N LEU A 87 -8.20 -13.73 2.84
CA LEU A 87 -7.51 -13.96 4.09
C LEU A 87 -8.49 -13.86 5.27
N GLY A 88 -9.33 -12.82 5.27
CA GLY A 88 -10.34 -12.63 6.30
C GLY A 88 -11.34 -13.78 6.38
N GLU A 89 -11.89 -14.20 5.24
CA GLU A 89 -12.74 -15.40 5.15
C GLU A 89 -12.07 -16.66 5.73
N PHE A 90 -10.75 -16.83 5.53
CA PHE A 90 -10.00 -17.99 5.99
C PHE A 90 -9.73 -17.99 7.50
N ILE A 91 -9.38 -16.83 8.06
CA ILE A 91 -9.04 -16.70 9.49
C ILE A 91 -10.28 -16.46 10.37
N GLY A 92 -11.43 -16.15 9.77
CA GLY A 92 -12.69 -15.88 10.48
C GLY A 92 -12.78 -14.46 11.06
N GLU A 93 -11.90 -13.57 10.64
CA GLU A 93 -11.83 -12.15 11.04
C GLU A 93 -11.91 -11.29 9.77
N PRO A 94 -12.49 -10.08 9.77
CA PRO A 94 -12.64 -9.25 8.57
C PRO A 94 -11.35 -8.90 7.81
#